data_AF-A0A1V5J3X5-F1
#
_entry.id   AF-A0A1V5J3X5-F1
#
_cell.length_a   1.000
_cell.length_b   1.000
_cell.length_c   1.000
_cell.angle_alpha   90.00
_cell.angle_beta   90.00
_cell.angle_gamma   90.00
#
_symmetry.space_group_name_H-M   'P 1'
#
loop_
_entity.id
_entity.type
_entity.pdbx_description
1 polymer ?
#
loop_
_entity_poly.entity_id
_entity_poly.type
_entity_poly.pdbx_seq_one_letter_code
_entity_poly.pdbx_strand_id
1 'polypeptide(L)'
;MTARAEYRLLLRQDNADLRLTPVGRRVGLVNDERWNRFSERREAIEMVRAGRALSDSYRHYDDDAKEQVEIETRFAGYIAKQERQVQEFRKLERWSIPADIDYASLSRLSREARERLAQVRPLSVGQATRVSGVSPADVMALTVHLREIARAGAGAEGNDCV
;
A
#
# COMPACT_ATOMS: atom_id res chain seq x y z
N MET A 1 1.58 -18.96 -13.03
CA MET A 1 1.05 -18.28 -11.83
C MET A 1 2.13 -17.40 -11.18
N THR A 2 2.48 -16.26 -11.76
CA THR A 2 3.44 -15.33 -11.13
C THR A 2 2.81 -13.94 -11.04
N ALA A 3 1.69 -13.85 -10.31
CA ALA A 3 1.24 -12.56 -9.83
C ALA A 3 2.35 -12.01 -8.90
N ARG A 4 2.93 -10.86 -9.27
CA ARG A 4 3.85 -10.09 -8.42
C ARG A 4 3.07 -9.66 -7.16
N ALA A 5 3.03 -10.54 -6.18
CA ALA A 5 2.35 -10.30 -4.91
C ALA A 5 3.25 -9.40 -4.06
N GLU A 6 3.16 -8.10 -4.30
CA GLU A 6 3.72 -7.04 -3.44
C GLU A 6 3.22 -7.18 -1.98
N TYR A 7 2.20 -8.00 -1.75
CA TYR A 7 1.52 -8.25 -0.47
C TYR A 7 1.71 -9.68 0.07
N ARG A 8 2.69 -10.47 -0.40
CA ARG A 8 2.84 -11.89 0.02
C ARG A 8 2.92 -12.10 1.54
N LEU A 9 3.56 -11.17 2.27
CA LEU A 9 3.64 -11.23 3.74
C LEU A 9 2.33 -10.85 4.44
N LEU A 10 1.50 -10.02 3.79
CA LEU A 10 0.18 -9.62 4.28
C LEU A 10 -0.89 -10.69 3.97
N LEU A 11 -0.77 -11.40 2.85
CA LEU A 11 -1.67 -12.44 2.34
C LEU A 11 -1.23 -13.86 2.75
N ARG A 12 -0.86 -14.05 4.01
CA ARG A 12 -0.47 -15.38 4.51
C ARG A 12 -1.72 -16.24 4.72
N GLN A 13 -1.64 -17.54 4.41
CA GLN A 13 -2.76 -18.47 4.60
C GLN A 13 -3.29 -18.44 6.05
N ASP A 14 -2.38 -18.25 6.99
CA ASP A 14 -2.62 -18.36 8.43
C ASP A 14 -3.41 -17.17 9.01
N ASN A 15 -3.54 -16.06 8.27
CA ASN A 15 -4.33 -14.89 8.68
C ASN A 15 -5.60 -14.68 7.82
N ALA A 16 -5.91 -15.61 6.91
CA ALA A 16 -7.03 -15.48 6.00
C ALA A 16 -8.38 -15.43 6.74
N ASP A 17 -8.50 -16.18 7.83
CA ASP A 17 -9.68 -16.17 8.70
C ASP A 17 -9.84 -14.83 9.42
N LEU A 18 -8.78 -14.26 10.00
CA LEU A 18 -8.75 -12.93 10.60
C LEU A 18 -9.18 -11.83 9.63
N ARG A 19 -8.81 -11.97 8.36
CA ARG A 19 -9.12 -10.99 7.32
C ARG A 19 -10.53 -11.13 6.74
N LEU A 20 -10.99 -12.36 6.50
CA LEU A 20 -12.18 -12.62 5.67
C LEU A 20 -13.42 -12.99 6.49
N THR A 21 -13.27 -13.56 7.68
CA THR A 21 -14.42 -13.96 8.51
C THR A 21 -15.33 -12.78 8.90
N PRO A 22 -14.81 -11.58 9.24
CA PRO A 22 -15.64 -10.40 9.47
C PRO A 22 -16.44 -9.96 8.24
N VAL A 23 -15.85 -10.11 7.05
CA VAL A 23 -16.53 -9.79 5.78
C VAL A 23 -17.63 -10.82 5.52
N GLY A 24 -17.31 -12.11 5.67
CA GLY A 24 -18.26 -13.22 5.52
C GLY A 24 -19.47 -13.11 6.45
N ARG A 25 -19.26 -12.66 7.70
CA ARG A 25 -20.35 -12.39 8.65
C ARG A 25 -21.26 -11.27 8.19
N ARG A 26 -20.69 -10.18 7.68
CA ARG A 26 -21.46 -9.03 7.18
C ARG A 26 -22.37 -9.39 5.99
N VAL A 27 -21.92 -10.33 5.16
CA VAL A 27 -22.68 -10.80 3.98
C VAL A 27 -23.54 -12.03 4.27
N GLY A 28 -23.62 -12.49 5.53
CA GLY A 28 -24.47 -13.62 5.94
C GLY A 28 -23.92 -15.02 5.63
N LEU A 29 -22.66 -15.13 5.18
CA LEU A 29 -22.01 -16.42 4.85
C LEU A 29 -21.38 -17.12 6.07
N VAL A 30 -21.31 -16.45 7.22
CA VAL A 30 -20.73 -16.98 8.47
C VAL A 30 -21.82 -17.06 9.53
N ASN A 31 -22.13 -18.29 9.95
CA ASN A 31 -23.09 -18.58 11.02
C ASN A 31 -22.53 -18.23 12.41
N ASP A 32 -23.39 -18.28 13.43
CA ASP A 32 -23.05 -17.89 14.80
C ASP A 32 -21.98 -18.80 15.41
N GLU A 33 -22.05 -20.11 15.16
CA GLU A 33 -21.07 -21.07 15.66
C GLU A 33 -19.65 -20.80 15.14
N ARG A 34 -19.53 -20.52 13.83
CA ARG A 34 -18.25 -20.16 13.22
C ARG A 34 -17.77 -18.79 13.71
N TRP A 35 -18.69 -17.84 13.93
CA TRP A 35 -18.37 -16.53 14.49
C TRP A 35 -17.88 -16.61 15.93
N ASN A 36 -18.45 -17.49 16.75
CA ASN A 36 -18.05 -17.67 18.15
C ASN A 36 -16.64 -18.26 18.21
N ARG A 37 -16.37 -19.36 17.49
CA ARG A 37 -15.02 -19.93 17.41
C ARG A 37 -13.97 -18.92 16.92
N PHE A 38 -14.34 -18.11 15.93
CA PHE A 38 -13.48 -17.03 15.45
C PHE A 38 -13.21 -15.97 16.52
N SER A 39 -14.25 -15.58 17.27
CA SER A 39 -14.15 -14.56 18.32
C SER A 39 -13.28 -15.04 19.47
N GLU A 40 -13.44 -16.30 19.90
CA GLU A 40 -12.63 -16.91 20.95
C GLU A 40 -11.16 -17.01 20.56
N ARG A 41 -10.86 -17.50 19.34
CA ARG A 41 -9.49 -17.57 18.82
C ARG A 41 -8.85 -16.19 18.74
N ARG A 42 -9.60 -15.18 18.28
CA ARG A 42 -9.12 -13.80 18.20
C ARG A 42 -8.81 -13.22 19.59
N GLU A 43 -9.68 -13.44 20.56
CA GLU A 43 -9.46 -12.98 21.93
C GLU A 43 -8.22 -13.65 22.53
N ALA A 44 -8.03 -14.95 22.30
CA ALA A 44 -6.81 -15.66 22.72
C ALA A 44 -5.53 -15.02 22.16
N ILE A 45 -5.51 -14.69 20.87
CA ILE A 45 -4.40 -13.98 20.21
C ILE A 45 -4.17 -12.61 20.87
N GLU A 46 -5.23 -11.83 21.12
CA GLU A 46 -5.13 -10.52 21.78
C GLU A 46 -4.57 -10.64 23.21
N MET A 47 -4.97 -11.67 23.97
CA MET A 47 -4.46 -11.93 25.32
C MET A 47 -2.96 -12.24 25.31
N VAL A 48 -2.53 -13.18 24.46
CA VAL A 48 -1.12 -13.57 24.33
C VAL A 48 -0.29 -12.36 23.86
N ARG A 49 -0.80 -11.59 22.90
CA ARG A 49 -0.17 -10.35 22.42
C ARG A 49 0.00 -9.31 23.53
N ALA A 50 -0.96 -9.23 24.45
CA ALA A 50 -0.91 -8.35 25.61
C ALA A 50 -0.08 -8.90 26.78
N GLY A 51 0.52 -10.08 26.64
CA GLY A 51 1.28 -10.76 27.69
C GLY A 51 0.43 -11.26 28.85
N ARG A 52 -0.88 -11.46 28.64
CA ARG A 52 -1.82 -11.96 29.66
C ARG A 52 -1.96 -13.47 29.57
N ALA A 53 -2.18 -14.12 30.72
CA ALA A 53 -2.50 -15.54 30.76
C ALA A 53 -3.90 -15.78 30.16
N LEU A 54 -4.02 -16.83 29.34
CA LEU A 54 -5.29 -17.28 28.81
C LEU A 54 -6.16 -17.87 29.92
N SER A 55 -7.47 -17.59 29.87
CA SER A 55 -8.44 -18.27 30.72
C SER A 55 -8.63 -19.72 30.28
N ASP A 56 -9.23 -20.56 31.14
CA ASP A 56 -9.50 -21.97 30.81
C ASP A 56 -10.34 -22.13 29.54
N SER A 57 -11.25 -21.19 29.25
CA SER A 57 -12.06 -21.16 28.05
C SER A 57 -11.25 -21.01 26.76
N TYR A 58 -10.07 -20.37 26.82
CA TYR A 58 -9.23 -20.09 25.65
C TYR A 58 -7.99 -20.98 25.57
N ARG A 59 -7.79 -21.88 26.54
CA ARG A 59 -6.56 -22.66 26.72
C ARG A 59 -6.21 -23.57 25.53
N HIS A 60 -7.23 -24.02 24.79
CA HIS A 60 -7.02 -24.86 23.60
C HIS A 60 -6.36 -24.09 22.44
N TYR A 61 -6.40 -22.75 22.46
CA TYR A 61 -5.77 -21.89 21.45
C TYR A 61 -4.35 -21.43 21.83
N ASP A 62 -3.76 -21.91 22.93
CA ASP A 62 -2.50 -21.36 23.45
C ASP A 62 -1.34 -21.45 22.43
N ASP A 63 -1.14 -22.63 21.82
CA ASP A 63 -0.08 -22.83 20.83
C ASP A 63 -0.32 -22.01 19.54
N ASP A 64 -1.54 -22.07 19.00
CA ASP A 64 -1.94 -21.29 17.82
C ASP A 64 -1.81 -19.78 18.05
N ALA A 65 -2.20 -19.30 19.23
CA ALA A 65 -2.13 -17.88 19.59
C ALA A 65 -0.67 -17.43 19.75
N LYS A 66 0.18 -18.24 20.38
CA LYS A 66 1.62 -17.99 20.50
C LYS A 66 2.29 -17.96 19.14
N GLU A 67 2.04 -18.95 18.29
CA GLU A 67 2.60 -19.01 16.94
C GLU A 67 2.19 -17.77 16.13
N GLN A 68 0.91 -17.41 16.16
CA GLN A 68 0.41 -16.24 15.45
C GLN A 68 1.07 -14.94 15.95
N VAL A 69 1.21 -14.75 17.26
CA VAL A 69 1.88 -13.58 17.84
C VAL A 69 3.36 -13.55 17.49
N GLU A 70 4.05 -14.69 17.49
CA GLU A 70 5.46 -14.79 17.09
C GLU A 70 5.63 -14.42 15.61
N ILE A 71 4.79 -14.95 14.74
CA ILE A 71 4.75 -14.63 13.31
C ILE A 71 4.51 -13.13 13.12
N GLU A 72 3.47 -12.58 13.72
CA GLU A 72 3.14 -11.15 13.61
C GLU A 72 4.30 -10.28 14.08
N THR A 73 4.94 -10.63 15.20
CA THR A 73 6.08 -9.88 15.74
C THR A 73 7.29 -9.97 14.82
N ARG A 74 7.62 -11.17 14.32
CA ARG A 74 8.76 -11.40 13.43
C ARG A 74 8.62 -10.67 12.10
N PHE A 75 7.39 -10.59 11.56
CA PHE A 75 7.12 -9.93 10.29
C PHE A 75 6.67 -8.47 10.42
N ALA A 76 6.37 -7.96 11.62
CA ALA A 76 5.93 -6.58 11.84
C ALA A 76 6.89 -5.56 11.20
N GLY A 77 8.21 -5.75 11.35
CA GLY A 77 9.20 -4.86 10.75
C GLY A 77 9.19 -4.87 9.22
N TYR A 78 8.94 -6.02 8.61
CA TYR A 78 8.84 -6.16 7.16
C TYR A 78 7.54 -5.56 6.62
N ILE A 79 6.42 -5.82 7.30
CA ILE A 79 5.12 -5.24 6.96
C ILE A 79 5.20 -3.72 7.05
N ALA A 80 5.73 -3.15 8.13
CA ALA A 80 5.90 -1.71 8.28
C ALA A 80 6.79 -1.10 7.18
N LYS A 81 7.84 -1.80 6.74
CA LYS A 81 8.66 -1.36 5.62
C LYS A 81 7.89 -1.38 4.30
N GLN A 82 7.14 -2.45 4.03
CA GLN A 82 6.31 -2.56 2.82
C GLN A 82 5.17 -1.54 2.81
N GLU A 83 4.49 -1.33 3.93
CA GLU A 83 3.41 -0.33 4.04
C GLU A 83 3.92 1.08 3.77
N ARG A 84 5.11 1.45 4.27
CA ARG A 84 5.74 2.71 3.92
C ARG A 84 5.96 2.85 2.41
N GLN A 85 6.45 1.81 1.75
CA GLN A 85 6.64 1.82 0.30
C GLN A 85 5.31 1.98 -0.45
N VAL A 86 4.27 1.26 -0.04
CA VAL A 86 2.92 1.36 -0.65
C VAL A 86 2.31 2.74 -0.42
N GLN A 87 2.47 3.34 0.76
CA GLN A 87 1.98 4.68 1.05
C GLN A 87 2.70 5.75 0.21
N GLU A 88 4.02 5.66 0.07
CA GLU A 88 4.77 6.52 -0.85
C GLU A 88 4.28 6.35 -2.29
N PHE A 89 4.05 5.11 -2.73
CA PHE A 89 3.51 4.84 -4.07
C PHE A 89 2.12 5.43 -4.29
N ARG A 90 1.21 5.31 -3.30
CA ARG A 90 -0.12 5.93 -3.34
C ARG A 90 -0.07 7.45 -3.41
N LYS A 91 0.94 8.08 -2.80
CA LYS A 91 1.13 9.54 -2.96
C LYS A 91 1.44 9.90 -4.41
N LEU A 92 2.23 9.08 -5.11
CA LEU A 92 2.58 9.27 -6.52
C LEU A 92 1.38 9.02 -7.44
N GLU A 93 0.51 8.06 -7.15
CA GLU A 93 -0.72 7.82 -7.94
C GLU A 93 -1.70 9.00 -7.90
N ARG A 94 -1.73 9.76 -6.81
CA ARG A 94 -2.59 10.96 -6.68
C ARG A 94 -2.10 12.15 -7.51
N TRP A 95 -0.83 12.16 -7.91
CA TRP A 95 -0.25 13.27 -8.63
C TRP A 95 -0.54 13.16 -10.12
N SER A 96 -1.42 14.02 -10.59
CA SER A 96 -1.81 14.08 -12.00
C SER A 96 -0.74 14.80 -12.81
N ILE A 97 -0.49 14.30 -14.02
CA ILE A 97 0.42 14.93 -14.98
C ILE A 97 -0.42 15.73 -15.97
N PRO A 98 -0.19 17.04 -16.14
CA PRO A 98 -0.88 17.85 -17.14
C PRO A 98 -0.68 17.29 -18.55
N ALA A 99 -1.75 17.28 -19.35
CA ALA A 99 -1.72 16.68 -20.69
C ALA A 99 -0.80 17.46 -21.65
N ASP A 100 -0.56 18.74 -21.39
CA ASP A 100 0.25 19.67 -22.17
C ASP A 100 1.74 19.65 -21.82
N ILE A 101 2.19 18.76 -20.93
CA ILE A 101 3.60 18.69 -20.55
C ILE A 101 4.49 18.35 -21.75
N ASP A 102 5.52 19.17 -21.95
CA ASP A 102 6.58 18.89 -22.93
C ASP A 102 7.68 18.04 -22.30
N TYR A 103 7.61 16.72 -22.52
CA TYR A 103 8.63 15.78 -22.04
C TYR A 103 10.02 16.01 -22.66
N ALA A 104 10.12 16.65 -23.83
CA ALA A 104 11.41 16.91 -24.47
C ALA A 104 12.22 17.97 -23.72
N SER A 105 11.53 18.97 -23.15
CA SER A 105 12.10 20.04 -22.32
C SER A 105 12.68 19.56 -20.99
N LEU A 106 12.35 18.33 -20.56
CA LEU A 106 12.76 17.77 -19.28
C LEU A 106 14.21 17.28 -19.27
N SER A 107 15.16 18.20 -19.32
CA SER A 107 16.61 17.91 -19.39
C SER A 107 17.15 17.09 -18.21
N ARG A 108 16.45 17.10 -17.06
CA ARG A 108 16.80 16.31 -15.86
C ARG A 108 16.42 14.83 -15.96
N LEU A 109 15.65 14.42 -16.97
CA LEU A 109 15.33 13.02 -17.21
C LEU A 109 16.29 12.38 -18.21
N SER A 110 16.54 11.09 -18.02
CA SER A 110 17.28 10.28 -18.99
C SER A 110 16.62 10.31 -20.37
N ARG A 111 17.40 10.10 -21.43
CA ARG A 111 16.87 10.05 -22.80
C ARG A 111 15.82 8.94 -22.96
N GLU A 112 16.10 7.77 -22.39
CA GLU A 112 15.16 6.63 -22.40
C GLU A 112 13.86 6.98 -21.67
N ALA A 113 13.92 7.58 -20.48
CA ALA A 113 12.71 7.96 -19.76
C ALA A 113 11.89 9.01 -20.51
N ARG A 114 12.53 10.01 -21.13
CA ARG A 114 11.82 11.00 -21.97
C ARG A 114 11.12 10.37 -23.16
N GLU A 115 11.80 9.50 -23.90
CA GLU A 115 11.22 8.79 -25.04
C GLU A 115 10.01 7.93 -24.61
N ARG A 116 10.17 7.17 -23.52
CA ARG A 116 9.11 6.29 -23.00
C ARG A 116 7.91 7.05 -22.44
N LEU A 117 8.15 8.13 -21.70
CA LEU A 117 7.07 8.97 -21.16
C LEU A 117 6.33 9.75 -22.26
N ALA A 118 7.05 10.25 -23.27
CA ALA A 118 6.44 10.89 -24.43
C ALA A 118 5.58 9.92 -25.25
N GLN A 119 5.99 8.65 -25.35
CA GLN A 119 5.23 7.61 -26.04
C GLN A 119 3.98 7.17 -25.27
N VAL A 120 4.10 6.96 -23.95
CA VAL A 120 3.01 6.41 -23.12
C VAL A 120 2.04 7.49 -22.64
N ARG A 121 2.52 8.72 -22.42
CA ARG A 121 1.77 9.87 -21.86
C ARG A 121 0.92 9.49 -20.63
N PRO A 122 1.56 9.06 -19.53
CA PRO A 122 0.85 8.66 -18.33
C PRO A 122 0.03 9.82 -17.73
N LEU A 123 -1.16 9.51 -17.21
CA LEU A 123 -2.06 10.50 -16.58
C LEU A 123 -1.63 10.87 -15.16
N SER A 124 -0.79 10.03 -14.54
CA SER A 124 -0.27 10.26 -13.20
C SER A 124 1.18 9.82 -13.05
N VAL A 125 1.87 10.38 -12.05
CA VAL A 125 3.23 9.98 -11.69
C VAL A 125 3.28 8.50 -11.28
N GLY A 126 2.22 8.01 -10.64
CA GLY A 126 2.08 6.58 -10.33
C GLY A 126 2.08 5.70 -11.58
N GLN A 127 1.39 6.09 -12.67
CA GLN A 127 1.49 5.36 -13.94
C GLN A 127 2.90 5.43 -14.53
N ALA A 128 3.56 6.59 -14.46
CA ALA A 128 4.92 6.76 -14.96
C ALA A 128 5.92 5.78 -14.33
N THR A 129 5.77 5.45 -13.04
CA THR A 129 6.64 4.45 -12.35
C THR A 129 6.54 3.04 -12.92
N ARG A 130 5.44 2.70 -13.60
CA ARG A 130 5.20 1.37 -14.19
C ARG A 130 5.69 1.28 -15.64
N VAL A 131 6.14 2.39 -16.22
CA VAL A 131 6.64 2.44 -17.60
C VAL A 131 8.04 1.83 -17.66
N SER A 132 8.23 0.85 -18.54
CA SER A 132 9.52 0.23 -18.78
C SER A 132 10.54 1.26 -19.29
N GLY A 133 11.72 1.31 -18.67
CA GLY A 133 12.78 2.27 -19.00
C GLY A 133 12.74 3.56 -18.18
N VAL A 134 11.76 3.73 -17.28
CA VAL A 134 11.72 4.86 -16.34
C VAL A 134 12.29 4.42 -14.99
N SER A 135 13.39 5.06 -14.56
CA SER A 135 14.02 4.76 -13.28
C SER A 135 13.36 5.52 -12.11
N PRO A 136 13.54 5.09 -10.85
CA PRO A 136 13.09 5.85 -9.70
C PRO A 136 13.65 7.28 -9.64
N ALA A 137 14.87 7.51 -10.16
CA ALA A 137 15.48 8.83 -10.23
C ALA A 137 14.75 9.74 -11.24
N ASP A 138 14.33 9.17 -12.38
CA ASP A 138 13.56 9.89 -13.40
C ASP A 138 12.17 10.30 -12.87
N VAL A 139 11.52 9.41 -12.11
CA VAL A 139 10.23 9.72 -11.45
C VAL A 139 10.42 10.88 -10.45
N MET A 140 11.52 10.91 -9.71
CA MET A 140 11.80 12.00 -8.77
C MET A 140 12.06 13.32 -9.51
N ALA A 141 12.86 13.30 -10.58
CA ALA A 141 13.07 14.47 -11.43
C ALA A 141 11.75 15.00 -12.00
N LEU A 142 10.86 14.11 -12.45
CA LEU A 142 9.52 14.45 -12.92
C LEU A 142 8.68 15.13 -11.82
N THR A 143 8.64 14.58 -10.60
CA THR A 143 7.87 15.21 -9.50
C THR A 143 8.39 16.59 -9.12
N VAL A 144 9.71 16.82 -9.16
CA VAL A 144 10.29 18.14 -8.90
C VAL A 144 9.83 19.14 -9.95
N HIS A 145 9.84 18.74 -11.23
CA HIS A 145 9.42 19.61 -12.31
C HIS A 145 7.92 19.92 -12.28
N LEU A 146 7.08 18.93 -11.97
CA LEU A 146 5.64 19.15 -11.78
C LEU A 146 5.36 20.14 -10.64
N ARG A 147 6.15 20.13 -9.56
CA ARG A 147 6.06 21.15 -8.49
C ARG A 147 6.49 22.53 -8.97
N GLU A 148 7.54 22.64 -9.78
CA GLU A 148 8.00 23.91 -10.36
C GLU A 148 6.91 24.52 -11.26
N ILE A 149 6.30 23.70 -12.13
CA ILE A 149 5.18 24.12 -13.00
C ILE A 149 3.96 24.52 -12.17
N ALA A 150 3.57 23.74 -11.17
CA ALA A 150 2.44 24.07 -10.30
C ALA A 150 2.68 25.37 -9.51
N ARG A 151 3.92 25.63 -9.07
CA ARG A 151 4.29 26.89 -8.40
C ARG A 151 4.29 28.07 -9.36
N ALA A 152 4.77 27.89 -10.59
CA ALA A 152 4.75 28.92 -11.62
C ALA A 152 3.31 29.28 -12.05
N GLY A 153 2.42 28.28 -12.14
CA GLY A 153 0.99 28.50 -12.41
C GLY A 153 0.24 29.16 -11.24
N ALA A 154 0.52 28.76 -10.00
CA ALA A 154 -0.10 29.38 -8.82
C ALA A 154 0.33 30.84 -8.59
N GLY A 155 1.47 31.27 -9.16
CA GLY A 155 1.89 32.68 -9.17
C GLY A 155 1.17 33.55 -10.21
N ALA A 156 0.48 32.94 -11.18
CA ALA A 156 -0.22 33.65 -12.26
C ALA A 156 -1.69 33.94 -11.95
N GLU A 157 -2.33 33.20 -11.03
CA GLU A 157 -3.75 33.40 -10.67
C GLU A 157 -3.98 34.42 -9.52
N GLY A 158 -2.94 35.14 -9.09
CA GLY A 158 -2.98 36.08 -7.97
C GLY A 158 -3.07 37.57 -8.31
N ASN A 159 -3.22 37.96 -9.58
CA ASN A 159 -3.20 39.39 -9.96
C ASN A 159 -4.28 39.82 -10.97
N ASP A 160 -5.45 39.19 -10.94
CA ASP A 160 -6.67 39.71 -11.57
C ASP A 160 -7.84 39.55 -10.62
N CYS A 161 -7.96 40.46 -9.64
CA CYS A 161 -9.19 40.84 -8.96
C CYS A 161 -8.99 42.16 -8.20
N VAL A 162 -9.41 43.24 -8.86
CA VAL A 162 -9.68 44.64 -8.41
C VAL A 162 -8.48 45.56 -8.20
#